data_AF-A0A2S5P7L2-F1
#
_entry.id   AF-A0A2S5P7L2-F1
#
_cell.length_a   1.000
_cell.length_b   1.000
_cell.length_c   1.000
_cell.angle_alpha   90.00
_cell.angle_beta   90.00
_cell.angle_gamma   90.00
#
_symmetry.space_group_name_H-M   'P 1'
#
loop_
_entity.id
_entity.type
_entity.pdbx_description
1 polymer ?
#
loop_
_entity_poly.entity_id
_entity_poly.type
_entity_poly.pdbx_seq_one_letter_code
_entity_poly.pdbx_strand_id
1 'polypeptide(L)'
;MTVVVAVLGAVSAHAADSSTLPTLVAPAARDQVEALLSATSEVPPIPAATEALPQIPAKAPPQAPGAAPASVATVPPADEVSPPAASVAPVLPALPRPSPPPAKQLFGAMTAPAQLEARAVGSYSRGCLAGARALPVDGPAWQAMRLSRNRNWGHPDLVALVEKFASEARAYDGWPGLLVGDISQPRGGPMLTGHASHQIGLDADIWFTPMPDRRLSAKEREELSAISMLSPDGLSVDPKLWSAERVQIIKRAASYPQVERVLVHPAIKQALCTAAGADRQWLSKVRPIYGHYYHFHIRIACPPGSAGCVPQKAPDNDDGCGKELADWFVLLKKPPAPPPAVPAKPPPQITLDELPPECRTVLEVGIPRPVEPQAGRGLNPSSAALVGAAAPKKLKTKPSGQATATK
;
A
#
# COMPACT_ATOMS: atom_id res chain seq x y z
N MET A 1 70.15 -3.19 55.56
CA MET A 1 70.37 -4.63 55.82
C MET A 1 69.04 -5.33 55.53
N THR A 2 68.77 -5.82 54.30
CA THR A 2 69.10 -7.17 53.76
C THR A 2 68.67 -8.28 54.74
N VAL A 3 67.80 -9.26 54.44
CA VAL A 3 67.73 -10.17 53.28
C VAL A 3 66.29 -10.76 53.08
N VAL A 4 65.88 -10.80 51.81
CA VAL A 4 65.08 -11.78 51.01
C VAL A 4 64.41 -13.00 51.68
N VAL A 5 63.11 -13.26 51.36
CA VAL A 5 62.59 -14.55 50.86
C VAL A 5 61.37 -14.31 49.95
N ALA A 6 61.37 -14.94 48.77
CA ALA A 6 60.29 -14.97 47.78
C ALA A 6 59.42 -16.24 47.93
N VAL A 7 58.13 -16.17 47.55
CA VAL A 7 57.28 -17.35 47.31
C VAL A 7 56.48 -17.14 46.02
N LEU A 8 56.82 -17.93 44.99
CA LEU A 8 55.97 -18.20 43.82
C LEU A 8 55.25 -19.54 44.06
N GLY A 9 53.94 -19.58 43.78
CA GLY A 9 53.14 -20.80 43.70
C GLY A 9 52.62 -21.02 42.28
N ALA A 10 52.94 -22.17 41.71
CA ALA A 10 52.63 -22.60 40.35
C ALA A 10 51.27 -23.31 40.26
N VAL A 11 50.62 -23.24 39.09
CA VAL A 11 49.50 -24.10 38.69
C VAL A 11 49.94 -24.93 37.47
N SER A 12 49.81 -26.25 37.61
CA SER A 12 50.24 -27.29 36.68
C SER A 12 49.43 -27.35 35.39
N ALA A 13 50.10 -27.54 34.26
CA ALA A 13 49.52 -28.07 33.03
C ALA A 13 50.05 -29.50 32.81
N HIS A 14 49.14 -30.47 32.68
CA HIS A 14 49.47 -31.84 32.30
C HIS A 14 49.38 -31.99 30.78
N ALA A 15 50.45 -32.52 30.18
CA ALA A 15 50.50 -32.99 28.81
C ALA A 15 49.81 -34.36 28.67
N ALA A 16 49.16 -34.58 27.54
CA ALA A 16 48.89 -35.92 27.02
C ALA A 16 48.93 -35.87 25.49
N ASP A 17 49.97 -36.51 24.95
CA ASP A 17 50.13 -36.91 23.56
C ASP A 17 49.48 -38.30 23.39
N SER A 18 48.77 -38.50 22.28
CA SER A 18 48.44 -39.83 21.75
C SER A 18 47.99 -39.70 20.31
N SER A 19 48.92 -40.08 19.44
CA SER A 19 48.76 -40.34 18.02
C SER A 19 47.77 -41.49 17.73
N THR A 20 47.16 -41.44 16.55
CA THR A 20 46.60 -42.51 15.68
C THR A 20 45.11 -42.42 15.37
N LEU A 21 44.77 -41.88 14.19
CA LEU A 21 43.64 -42.33 13.36
C LEU A 21 43.97 -42.14 11.87
N PRO A 22 43.50 -43.04 10.98
CA PRO A 22 44.02 -43.19 9.62
C PRO A 22 43.39 -42.25 8.60
N THR A 23 44.22 -41.92 7.61
CA THR A 23 43.93 -41.20 6.37
C THR A 23 43.04 -42.01 5.43
N LEU A 24 41.97 -41.40 4.94
CA LEU A 24 41.31 -41.75 3.68
C LEU A 24 40.86 -40.44 3.02
N VAL A 25 41.72 -39.88 2.17
CA VAL A 25 41.40 -38.80 1.24
C VAL A 25 41.58 -39.35 -0.17
N ALA A 26 40.49 -39.38 -0.94
CA ALA A 26 40.54 -39.51 -2.40
C ALA A 26 40.78 -38.11 -3.02
N PRO A 27 41.62 -37.95 -4.04
CA PRO A 27 41.96 -36.66 -4.62
C PRO A 27 41.11 -36.36 -5.85
N ALA A 28 40.26 -35.33 -5.78
CA ALA A 28 39.79 -34.59 -6.95
C ALA A 28 39.16 -33.27 -6.50
N ALA A 29 39.38 -32.22 -7.28
CA ALA A 29 38.80 -30.88 -7.14
C ALA A 29 39.52 -29.89 -6.19
N ARG A 30 40.86 -29.90 -6.18
CA ARG A 30 41.66 -28.75 -5.71
C ARG A 30 42.21 -27.84 -6.82
N ASP A 31 41.98 -28.15 -8.10
CA ASP A 31 42.52 -27.38 -9.24
C ASP A 31 41.49 -26.49 -9.97
N GLN A 32 40.36 -26.12 -9.34
CA GLN A 32 39.36 -25.23 -9.99
C GLN A 32 39.09 -23.91 -9.26
N VAL A 33 39.81 -23.60 -8.18
CA VAL A 33 39.58 -22.36 -7.41
C VAL A 33 40.58 -21.25 -7.72
N GLU A 34 41.71 -21.55 -8.37
CA GLU A 34 42.73 -20.55 -8.74
C GLU A 34 42.57 -19.95 -10.16
N ALA A 35 41.63 -20.45 -10.98
CA ALA A 35 41.43 -19.98 -12.36
C ALA A 35 40.29 -18.95 -12.53
N LEU A 36 39.56 -18.57 -11.48
CA LEU A 36 38.50 -17.55 -11.54
C LEU A 36 38.88 -16.18 -10.93
N LEU A 37 40.11 -16.04 -10.44
CA LEU A 37 40.60 -14.81 -9.79
C LEU A 37 41.60 -14.00 -10.65
N SER A 38 41.71 -14.30 -11.94
CA SER A 38 42.52 -13.50 -12.88
C SER A 38 41.92 -13.50 -14.28
N ALA A 39 40.91 -12.66 -14.48
CA ALA A 39 40.52 -12.18 -15.80
C ALA A 39 39.95 -10.75 -15.68
N THR A 40 40.81 -9.77 -16.02
CA THR A 40 40.51 -8.53 -16.78
C THR A 40 39.29 -7.71 -16.32
N SER A 41 39.38 -6.57 -15.61
CA SER A 41 40.16 -5.35 -15.87
C SER A 41 40.21 -4.94 -17.34
N GLU A 42 39.13 -4.32 -17.82
CA GLU A 42 39.11 -3.24 -18.82
C GLU A 42 37.68 -2.68 -18.95
N VAL A 43 37.44 -1.51 -18.34
CA VAL A 43 36.19 -0.74 -18.49
C VAL A 43 36.43 0.30 -19.58
N PRO A 44 35.70 0.31 -20.71
CA PRO A 44 35.83 1.35 -21.72
C PRO A 44 35.28 2.69 -21.20
N PRO A 45 35.87 3.84 -21.58
CA PRO A 45 35.43 5.15 -21.10
C PRO A 45 34.06 5.51 -21.70
N ILE A 46 33.14 5.94 -20.82
CA ILE A 46 31.86 6.53 -21.19
C ILE A 46 32.12 7.92 -21.78
N PRO A 47 31.68 8.24 -23.01
CA PRO A 47 31.81 9.59 -23.55
C PRO A 47 30.89 10.55 -22.79
N ALA A 48 31.45 11.68 -22.36
CA ALA A 48 30.73 12.77 -21.72
C ALA A 48 29.72 13.39 -22.70
N ALA A 49 28.43 13.15 -22.46
CA ALA A 49 27.35 13.89 -23.11
C ALA A 49 27.26 15.28 -22.47
N THR A 50 27.99 16.23 -23.06
CA THR A 50 27.72 17.66 -22.94
C THR A 50 26.65 17.98 -23.99
N GLU A 51 25.41 18.18 -23.56
CA GLU A 51 24.45 18.94 -24.35
C GLU A 51 23.45 19.62 -23.41
N ALA A 52 23.58 20.94 -23.34
CA ALA A 52 22.65 21.84 -22.68
C ALA A 52 21.37 21.91 -23.51
N LEU A 53 20.25 21.47 -22.94
CA LEU A 53 18.94 21.70 -23.54
C LEU A 53 18.49 23.15 -23.27
N PRO A 54 18.09 23.91 -24.30
CA PRO A 54 17.67 25.29 -24.16
C PRO A 54 16.31 25.40 -23.47
N GLN A 55 16.21 26.38 -22.57
CA GLN A 55 14.99 26.78 -21.88
C GLN A 55 13.94 27.27 -22.87
N ILE A 56 12.76 26.64 -22.88
CA ILE A 56 11.58 27.12 -23.61
C ILE A 56 10.76 28.00 -22.65
N PRO A 57 10.53 29.29 -22.95
CA PRO A 57 9.67 30.14 -22.12
C PRO A 57 8.20 29.78 -22.33
N ALA A 58 7.48 29.69 -21.21
CA ALA A 58 6.03 29.49 -21.15
C ALA A 58 5.30 30.65 -21.86
N LYS A 59 4.55 30.32 -22.92
CA LYS A 59 3.68 31.26 -23.63
C LYS A 59 2.23 31.00 -23.24
N ALA A 60 1.57 32.05 -22.74
CA ALA A 60 0.16 32.09 -22.37
C ALA A 60 -0.77 31.78 -23.57
N PRO A 61 -2.00 31.25 -23.33
CA PRO A 61 -2.94 30.92 -24.39
C PRO A 61 -3.49 32.17 -25.10
N PRO A 62 -3.72 32.12 -26.42
CA PRO A 62 -4.28 33.23 -27.18
C PRO A 62 -5.78 33.40 -26.91
N GLN A 63 -6.17 34.65 -26.66
CA GLN A 63 -7.56 35.12 -26.62
C GLN A 63 -8.14 35.13 -28.04
N ALA A 64 -9.35 34.59 -28.19
CA ALA A 64 -10.10 34.64 -29.44
C ALA A 64 -10.64 36.07 -29.69
N PRO A 65 -10.56 36.61 -30.92
CA PRO A 65 -11.14 37.91 -31.27
C PRO A 65 -12.66 37.80 -31.50
N GLY A 66 -13.36 38.84 -31.03
CA GLY A 66 -14.81 38.97 -31.11
C GLY A 66 -15.36 39.05 -32.53
N ALA A 67 -16.50 38.40 -32.71
CA ALA A 67 -17.35 38.57 -33.88
C ALA A 67 -18.36 39.71 -33.63
N ALA A 68 -18.39 40.65 -34.56
CA ALA A 68 -19.35 41.74 -34.65
C ALA A 68 -20.77 41.22 -35.01
N PRO A 69 -21.84 41.98 -34.66
CA PRO A 69 -23.22 41.54 -34.86
C PRO A 69 -23.68 41.72 -36.31
N ALA A 70 -24.32 40.68 -36.87
CA ALA A 70 -25.04 40.77 -38.13
C ALA A 70 -26.46 41.33 -37.90
N SER A 71 -26.85 42.22 -38.81
CA SER A 71 -28.07 43.02 -38.85
C SER A 71 -29.35 42.17 -38.90
N VAL A 72 -30.34 42.61 -38.12
CA VAL A 72 -31.71 42.11 -38.04
C VAL A 72 -32.52 42.70 -39.20
N ALA A 73 -33.12 41.84 -40.02
CA ALA A 73 -34.15 42.23 -40.98
C ALA A 73 -35.51 42.29 -40.27
N THR A 74 -36.16 43.46 -40.38
CA THR A 74 -37.49 43.78 -39.86
C THR A 74 -38.59 43.13 -40.70
N VAL A 75 -39.50 42.39 -40.06
CA VAL A 75 -40.77 41.90 -40.62
C VAL A 75 -41.90 42.56 -39.81
N PRO A 76 -42.99 43.05 -40.44
CA PRO A 76 -44.05 43.85 -39.79
C PRO A 76 -44.93 43.01 -38.84
N PRO A 77 -45.69 43.65 -37.92
CA PRO A 77 -46.51 42.94 -36.94
C PRO A 77 -47.77 42.38 -37.60
N ALA A 78 -48.11 41.14 -37.24
CA ALA A 78 -49.42 40.53 -37.46
C ALA A 78 -50.09 40.29 -36.11
N ASP A 79 -51.41 40.39 -36.11
CA ASP A 79 -52.30 40.62 -34.97
C ASP A 79 -52.14 39.65 -33.79
N GLU A 80 -52.21 40.22 -32.57
CA GLU A 80 -52.32 39.50 -31.30
C GLU A 80 -53.64 38.71 -31.24
N VAL A 81 -53.54 37.37 -31.19
CA VAL A 81 -54.61 36.51 -30.69
C VAL A 81 -54.12 35.89 -29.38
N SER A 82 -54.72 36.34 -28.26
CA SER A 82 -54.45 35.83 -26.91
C SER A 82 -54.73 34.33 -26.80
N PRO A 83 -53.75 33.49 -26.38
CA PRO A 83 -54.03 32.12 -25.99
C PRO A 83 -54.69 32.07 -24.60
N PRO A 84 -55.56 31.09 -24.32
CA PRO A 84 -56.21 30.94 -23.02
C PRO A 84 -55.18 30.60 -21.93
N ALA A 85 -55.41 31.16 -20.74
CA ALA A 85 -54.54 31.03 -19.57
C ALA A 85 -54.22 29.56 -19.23
N ALA A 86 -52.98 29.14 -19.49
CA ALA A 86 -52.45 27.90 -18.94
C ALA A 86 -52.25 28.07 -17.43
N SER A 87 -52.91 27.22 -16.64
CA SER A 87 -52.70 27.13 -15.19
C SER A 87 -51.24 26.79 -14.92
N VAL A 88 -50.49 27.75 -14.37
CA VAL A 88 -49.11 27.56 -13.93
C VAL A 88 -49.16 26.75 -12.64
N ALA A 89 -48.94 25.45 -12.72
CA ALA A 89 -48.72 24.63 -11.53
C ALA A 89 -47.49 25.18 -10.78
N PRO A 90 -47.54 25.32 -9.44
CA PRO A 90 -46.41 25.83 -8.68
C PRO A 90 -45.21 24.91 -8.85
N VAL A 91 -44.09 25.45 -9.35
CA VAL A 91 -42.80 24.77 -9.38
C VAL A 91 -42.36 24.60 -7.93
N LEU A 92 -42.56 23.40 -7.37
CA LEU A 92 -42.04 23.06 -6.06
C LEU A 92 -40.51 23.17 -6.10
N PRO A 93 -39.87 23.78 -5.09
CA PRO A 93 -38.41 23.85 -5.02
C PRO A 93 -37.85 22.42 -5.01
N ALA A 94 -36.93 22.14 -5.93
CA ALA A 94 -36.25 20.86 -5.98
C ALA A 94 -35.55 20.61 -4.63
N LEU A 95 -35.91 19.51 -3.97
CA LEU A 95 -35.22 19.10 -2.75
C LEU A 95 -33.71 18.97 -3.04
N PRO A 96 -32.84 19.46 -2.14
CA PRO A 96 -31.40 19.36 -2.33
C PRO A 96 -31.03 17.88 -2.50
N ARG A 97 -30.35 17.56 -3.61
CA ARG A 97 -29.84 16.20 -3.84
C ARG A 97 -28.84 15.88 -2.72
N PRO A 98 -28.90 14.67 -2.12
CA PRO A 98 -27.90 14.28 -1.14
C PRO A 98 -26.52 14.32 -1.79
N SER A 99 -25.54 14.88 -1.07
CA SER A 99 -24.14 14.87 -1.53
C SER A 99 -23.69 13.43 -1.78
N PRO A 100 -22.94 13.17 -2.86
CA PRO A 100 -22.43 11.83 -3.11
C PRO A 100 -21.58 11.34 -1.93
N PRO A 101 -21.60 10.02 -1.63
CA PRO A 101 -20.81 9.48 -0.54
C PRO A 101 -19.31 9.73 -0.79
N PRO A 102 -18.52 10.00 0.27
CA PRO A 102 -17.07 10.08 0.19
C PRO A 102 -16.45 8.83 -0.43
N ALA A 103 -15.34 8.99 -1.15
CA ALA A 103 -14.67 7.88 -1.84
C ALA A 103 -14.33 6.72 -0.88
N LYS A 104 -13.93 7.03 0.36
CA LYS A 104 -13.62 5.99 1.36
C LYS A 104 -14.78 5.04 1.66
N GLN A 105 -16.02 5.52 1.58
CA GLN A 105 -17.21 4.68 1.78
C GLN A 105 -17.45 3.79 0.56
N LEU A 106 -17.20 4.31 -0.65
CA LEU A 106 -17.32 3.54 -1.90
C LEU A 106 -16.29 2.41 -1.97
N PHE A 107 -15.01 2.73 -1.72
CA PHE A 107 -13.94 1.74 -1.73
C PHE A 107 -14.03 0.76 -0.56
N GLY A 108 -14.39 1.24 0.64
CA GLY A 108 -14.55 0.41 1.83
C GLY A 108 -15.73 -0.56 1.77
N ALA A 109 -16.69 -0.36 0.87
CA ALA A 109 -17.78 -1.31 0.63
C ALA A 109 -17.37 -2.49 -0.26
N MET A 110 -16.23 -2.42 -0.93
CA MET A 110 -15.78 -3.46 -1.86
C MET A 110 -15.14 -4.62 -1.10
N THR A 111 -15.65 -5.83 -1.30
CA THR A 111 -15.17 -7.04 -0.62
C THR A 111 -14.20 -7.87 -1.47
N ALA A 112 -14.13 -7.61 -2.77
CA ALA A 112 -13.35 -8.36 -3.74
C ALA A 112 -12.60 -7.43 -4.71
N PRO A 113 -11.47 -7.88 -5.27
CA PRO A 113 -10.67 -7.07 -6.17
C PRO A 113 -11.43 -6.77 -7.47
N ALA A 114 -11.02 -5.71 -8.15
CA ALA A 114 -11.47 -5.44 -9.51
C ALA A 114 -10.91 -6.52 -10.44
N GLN A 115 -11.78 -7.16 -11.23
CA GLN A 115 -11.40 -8.17 -12.24
C GLN A 115 -10.79 -7.48 -13.46
N LEU A 116 -9.59 -6.95 -13.28
CA LEU A 116 -8.80 -6.21 -14.25
C LEU A 116 -7.34 -6.63 -14.11
N GLU A 117 -6.53 -6.30 -15.10
CA GLU A 117 -5.07 -6.40 -14.96
C GLU A 117 -4.56 -5.52 -13.81
N ALA A 118 -3.50 -6.01 -13.15
CA ALA A 118 -2.92 -5.36 -12.00
C ALA A 118 -2.35 -3.99 -12.37
N ARG A 119 -2.87 -2.93 -11.75
CA ARG A 119 -2.39 -1.55 -11.96
C ARG A 119 -2.54 -0.72 -10.70
N ALA A 120 -1.46 -0.04 -10.32
CA ALA A 120 -1.49 1.06 -9.37
C ALA A 120 -1.86 2.34 -10.12
N VAL A 121 -2.93 3.02 -9.70
CA VAL A 121 -3.45 4.22 -10.38
C VAL A 121 -3.48 5.39 -9.42
N GLY A 122 -2.88 6.51 -9.81
CA GLY A 122 -2.75 7.72 -9.01
C GLY A 122 -1.52 7.71 -8.11
N SER A 123 -1.58 8.54 -7.06
CA SER A 123 -0.54 8.62 -6.04
C SER A 123 -0.91 7.79 -4.81
N TYR A 124 0.07 7.49 -3.95
CA TYR A 124 -0.09 6.67 -2.75
C TYR A 124 -1.27 7.06 -1.83
N SER A 125 -1.65 8.34 -1.82
CA SER A 125 -2.75 8.89 -1.00
C SER A 125 -3.90 9.51 -1.80
N ARG A 126 -3.89 9.36 -3.13
CA ARG A 126 -4.97 9.76 -4.04
C ARG A 126 -4.96 8.84 -5.26
N GLY A 127 -5.61 7.69 -5.12
CA GLY A 127 -5.57 6.67 -6.16
C GLY A 127 -6.47 5.47 -5.88
N CYS A 128 -6.27 4.41 -6.65
CA CYS A 128 -6.95 3.13 -6.52
C CYS A 128 -6.07 1.99 -7.05
N LEU A 129 -6.51 0.75 -6.83
CA LEU A 129 -5.79 -0.46 -7.23
C LEU A 129 -6.72 -1.36 -8.07
N ALA A 130 -6.29 -1.63 -9.31
CA ALA A 130 -6.92 -2.64 -10.18
C ALA A 130 -6.17 -3.98 -10.03
N GLY A 131 -6.87 -5.11 -10.20
CA GLY A 131 -6.24 -6.43 -10.23
C GLY A 131 -5.46 -6.81 -8.98
N ALA A 132 -5.93 -6.39 -7.81
CA ALA A 132 -5.21 -6.61 -6.55
C ALA A 132 -5.04 -8.10 -6.25
N ARG A 133 -3.86 -8.46 -5.74
CA ARG A 133 -3.58 -9.79 -5.20
C ARG A 133 -3.66 -9.76 -3.68
N ALA A 134 -4.37 -10.72 -3.10
CA ALA A 134 -4.31 -10.92 -1.65
C ALA A 134 -2.95 -11.52 -1.25
N LEU A 135 -2.32 -10.96 -0.24
CA LEU A 135 -1.30 -11.66 0.54
C LEU A 135 -1.99 -12.84 1.25
N PRO A 136 -1.50 -14.08 1.10
CA PRO A 136 -2.02 -15.20 1.88
C PRO A 136 -2.03 -14.87 3.37
N VAL A 137 -3.11 -15.24 4.07
CA VAL A 137 -3.29 -14.97 5.51
C VAL A 137 -2.13 -15.52 6.34
N ASP A 138 -1.57 -16.63 5.87
CA ASP A 138 -0.43 -17.33 6.45
C ASP A 138 0.60 -17.63 5.37
N GLY A 139 1.86 -17.53 5.75
CA GLY A 139 2.97 -18.06 4.99
C GLY A 139 4.04 -18.66 5.88
N PRO A 140 5.12 -19.21 5.29
CA PRO A 140 6.20 -19.85 6.04
C PRO A 140 6.92 -18.91 7.01
N ALA A 141 6.87 -17.60 6.79
CA ALA A 141 7.56 -16.61 7.62
C ALA A 141 6.71 -15.35 7.89
N TRP A 142 5.40 -15.39 7.67
CA TRP A 142 4.52 -14.24 7.97
C TRP A 142 3.11 -14.67 8.38
N GLN A 143 2.42 -13.74 9.03
CA GLN A 143 1.01 -13.82 9.39
C GLN A 143 0.34 -12.46 9.17
N ALA A 144 -0.74 -12.41 8.38
CA ALA A 144 -1.53 -11.20 8.19
C ALA A 144 -2.42 -10.92 9.41
N MET A 145 -2.49 -9.67 9.84
CA MET A 145 -3.19 -9.21 11.03
C MET A 145 -4.47 -8.46 10.68
N ARG A 146 -5.39 -8.34 11.63
CA ARG A 146 -6.63 -7.53 11.48
C ARG A 146 -7.44 -7.88 10.21
N LEU A 147 -7.63 -9.18 9.98
CA LEU A 147 -8.30 -9.72 8.79
C LEU A 147 -9.71 -9.17 8.60
N SER A 148 -10.40 -8.86 9.70
CA SER A 148 -11.74 -8.24 9.69
C SER A 148 -11.80 -6.93 8.89
N ARG A 149 -10.66 -6.23 8.74
CA ARG A 149 -10.56 -4.99 7.96
C ARG A 149 -10.56 -5.21 6.45
N ASN A 150 -10.28 -6.43 5.99
CA ASN A 150 -10.11 -6.80 4.58
C ASN A 150 -9.04 -5.95 3.86
N ARG A 151 -7.86 -5.83 4.48
CA ARG A 151 -6.77 -4.93 4.04
C ARG A 151 -5.46 -5.63 3.63
N ASN A 152 -5.49 -6.94 3.38
CA ASN A 152 -4.31 -7.70 2.95
C ASN A 152 -4.18 -7.79 1.41
N TRP A 153 -4.60 -6.74 0.68
CA TRP A 153 -4.57 -6.71 -0.79
C TRP A 153 -3.51 -5.74 -1.28
N GLY A 154 -2.73 -6.11 -2.28
CA GLY A 154 -1.68 -5.26 -2.84
C GLY A 154 -1.48 -5.47 -4.33
N HIS A 155 -0.63 -4.65 -4.92
CA HIS A 155 -0.08 -4.93 -6.23
C HIS A 155 0.75 -6.23 -6.17
N PRO A 156 0.74 -7.10 -7.21
CA PRO A 156 1.51 -8.34 -7.20
C PRO A 156 2.99 -8.17 -6.80
N ASP A 157 3.64 -7.09 -7.24
CA ASP A 157 5.03 -6.79 -6.88
C ASP A 157 5.23 -6.53 -5.38
N LEU A 158 4.29 -5.84 -4.73
CA LEU A 158 4.35 -5.62 -3.29
C LEU A 158 4.14 -6.92 -2.53
N VAL A 159 3.16 -7.72 -2.95
CA VAL A 159 2.88 -9.03 -2.32
C VAL A 159 4.12 -9.91 -2.41
N ALA A 160 4.72 -10.03 -3.60
CA ALA A 160 5.95 -10.79 -3.79
C ALA A 160 7.11 -10.25 -2.94
N LEU A 161 7.25 -8.93 -2.81
CA LEU A 161 8.26 -8.33 -1.94
C LEU A 161 8.03 -8.66 -0.47
N VAL A 162 6.79 -8.62 0.03
CA VAL A 162 6.48 -8.96 1.43
C VAL A 162 6.78 -10.43 1.73
N GLU A 163 6.43 -11.35 0.82
CA GLU A 163 6.72 -12.78 0.95
C GLU A 163 8.24 -13.05 0.98
N LYS A 164 8.98 -12.41 0.08
CA LYS A 164 10.45 -12.47 0.03
C LYS A 164 11.08 -11.87 1.29
N PHE A 165 10.61 -10.69 1.70
CA PHE A 165 11.08 -10.00 2.88
C PHE A 165 10.90 -10.84 4.15
N ALA A 166 9.74 -11.46 4.31
CA ALA A 166 9.47 -12.34 5.43
C ALA A 166 10.46 -13.51 5.51
N SER A 167 10.69 -14.15 4.37
CA SER A 167 11.58 -15.31 4.27
C SER A 167 13.04 -14.92 4.54
N GLU A 168 13.51 -13.80 3.98
CA GLU A 168 14.88 -13.32 4.16
C GLU A 168 15.15 -12.78 5.56
N ALA A 169 14.19 -12.07 6.16
CA ALA A 169 14.31 -11.59 7.54
C ALA A 169 14.50 -12.76 8.53
N ARG A 170 13.78 -13.86 8.30
CA ARG A 170 13.91 -15.10 9.07
C ARG A 170 15.23 -15.81 8.83
N ALA A 171 15.67 -15.89 7.58
CA ALA A 171 16.89 -16.61 7.22
C ALA A 171 18.17 -15.89 7.64
N TYR A 172 18.19 -14.54 7.59
CA TYR A 172 19.44 -13.78 7.62
C TYR A 172 19.53 -12.71 8.70
N ASP A 173 18.41 -12.25 9.27
CA ASP A 173 18.39 -11.06 10.14
C ASP A 173 17.99 -11.37 11.60
N GLY A 174 17.84 -12.65 11.95
CA GLY A 174 17.42 -13.08 13.29
C GLY A 174 15.97 -12.76 13.63
N TRP A 175 15.14 -12.39 12.64
CA TRP A 175 13.75 -12.01 12.86
C TRP A 175 12.80 -13.19 12.58
N PRO A 176 12.02 -13.69 13.55
CA PRO A 176 11.32 -14.98 13.42
C PRO A 176 10.24 -15.03 12.32
N GLY A 177 9.77 -13.87 11.88
CA GLY A 177 8.81 -13.70 10.80
C GLY A 177 8.01 -12.40 10.95
N LEU A 178 7.22 -12.05 9.94
CA LEU A 178 6.48 -10.79 9.90
C LEU A 178 5.06 -10.95 10.42
N LEU A 179 4.65 -10.05 11.31
CA LEU A 179 3.23 -9.73 11.48
C LEU A 179 2.90 -8.57 10.54
N VAL A 180 2.13 -8.86 9.49
CA VAL A 180 1.80 -7.90 8.42
C VAL A 180 0.47 -7.23 8.75
N GLY A 181 0.49 -5.91 8.88
CA GLY A 181 -0.69 -5.07 9.12
C GLY A 181 -1.46 -4.75 7.84
N ASP A 182 -1.89 -3.48 7.72
CA ASP A 182 -2.65 -3.03 6.56
C ASP A 182 -1.74 -2.96 5.30
N ILE A 183 -2.24 -3.43 4.16
CA ILE A 183 -1.65 -3.27 2.82
C ILE A 183 -2.53 -2.33 2.00
N SER A 184 -3.69 -2.78 1.53
CA SER A 184 -4.71 -1.98 0.86
C SER A 184 -6.05 -2.72 0.90
N GLN A 185 -7.15 -2.00 0.69
CA GLN A 185 -8.46 -2.61 0.43
C GLN A 185 -8.44 -3.36 -0.92
N PRO A 186 -9.41 -4.24 -1.23
CA PRO A 186 -9.38 -5.05 -2.46
C PRO A 186 -9.29 -4.26 -3.77
N ARG A 187 -9.78 -3.02 -3.75
CA ARG A 187 -9.71 -2.09 -4.89
C ARG A 187 -8.88 -0.84 -4.60
N GLY A 188 -8.09 -0.89 -3.52
CA GLY A 188 -7.33 0.25 -3.03
C GLY A 188 -8.22 1.37 -2.52
N GLY A 189 -7.92 2.60 -2.91
CA GLY A 189 -8.71 3.79 -2.58
C GLY A 189 -8.57 4.26 -1.12
N PRO A 190 -9.12 5.44 -0.81
CA PRO A 190 -9.13 5.97 0.55
C PRO A 190 -9.74 4.96 1.54
N MET A 191 -9.09 4.76 2.68
CA MET A 191 -9.54 3.82 3.70
C MET A 191 -10.58 4.44 4.63
N LEU A 192 -11.46 3.60 5.19
CA LEU A 192 -12.44 4.03 6.21
C LEU A 192 -11.77 4.60 7.47
N THR A 193 -10.61 4.06 7.82
CA THR A 193 -9.83 4.33 9.04
C THR A 193 -8.33 4.10 8.76
N GLY A 194 -7.45 4.60 9.62
CA GLY A 194 -6.01 4.34 9.53
C GLY A 194 -5.27 5.36 8.66
N HIS A 195 -4.30 4.91 7.87
CA HIS A 195 -3.40 5.77 7.11
C HIS A 195 -4.10 6.51 5.97
N ALA A 196 -3.57 7.69 5.64
CA ALA A 196 -4.01 8.46 4.48
C ALA A 196 -3.54 7.85 3.14
N SER A 197 -2.46 7.04 3.17
CA SER A 197 -1.92 6.33 2.01
C SER A 197 -2.53 4.93 1.85
N HIS A 198 -1.80 3.93 1.34
CA HIS A 198 -2.31 2.57 1.10
C HIS A 198 -3.44 2.49 0.07
N GLN A 199 -3.52 3.46 -0.85
CA GLN A 199 -4.63 3.52 -1.80
C GLN A 199 -4.34 2.78 -3.10
N ILE A 200 -3.06 2.51 -3.42
CA ILE A 200 -2.66 2.00 -4.75
C ILE A 200 -1.94 0.65 -4.70
N GLY A 201 -1.97 -0.06 -3.56
CA GLY A 201 -1.38 -1.39 -3.44
C GLY A 201 0.15 -1.43 -3.37
N LEU A 202 0.81 -0.32 -3.05
CA LEU A 202 2.28 -0.18 -3.01
C LEU A 202 2.82 0.16 -1.60
N ASP A 203 1.97 0.03 -0.58
CA ASP A 203 2.27 0.30 0.82
C ASP A 203 1.94 -0.92 1.69
N ALA A 204 2.78 -1.25 2.68
CA ALA A 204 2.46 -2.27 3.68
C ALA A 204 3.00 -1.90 5.07
N ASP A 205 2.20 -2.16 6.11
CA ASP A 205 2.62 -2.01 7.50
C ASP A 205 3.19 -3.31 8.04
N ILE A 206 4.34 -3.24 8.71
CA ILE A 206 5.00 -4.39 9.34
C ILE A 206 5.20 -4.09 10.82
N TRP A 207 4.70 -4.94 11.70
CA TRP A 207 4.75 -4.69 13.14
C TRP A 207 6.18 -4.88 13.67
N PHE A 208 6.54 -4.11 14.69
CA PHE A 208 7.75 -4.32 15.49
C PHE A 208 7.61 -5.46 16.52
N THR A 209 6.41 -6.03 16.64
CA THR A 209 6.16 -7.25 17.41
C THR A 209 6.62 -8.46 16.59
N PRO A 210 7.56 -9.28 17.09
CA PRO A 210 7.99 -10.49 16.39
C PRO A 210 6.84 -11.47 16.20
N MET A 211 6.81 -12.15 15.05
CA MET A 211 5.85 -13.24 14.82
C MET A 211 6.12 -14.39 15.80
N PRO A 212 5.10 -14.94 16.49
CA PRO A 212 5.30 -16.08 17.37
C PRO A 212 5.58 -17.36 16.57
N ASP A 213 6.25 -18.34 17.21
CA ASP A 213 6.52 -19.66 16.63
C ASP A 213 5.28 -20.59 16.66
N ARG A 214 4.15 -20.03 16.25
CA ARG A 214 2.88 -20.73 16.05
C ARG A 214 1.96 -19.88 15.20
N ARG A 215 0.96 -20.54 14.62
CA ARG A 215 -0.15 -19.84 13.96
C ARG A 215 -1.04 -19.16 14.99
N LEU A 216 -1.33 -17.89 14.77
CA LEU A 216 -2.36 -17.12 15.46
C LEU A 216 -3.72 -17.49 14.91
N SER A 217 -4.68 -17.72 15.81
CA SER A 217 -6.10 -17.82 15.49
C SER A 217 -6.64 -16.50 14.93
N ALA A 218 -7.82 -16.55 14.29
CA ALA A 218 -8.48 -15.34 13.80
C ALA A 218 -8.72 -14.33 14.93
N LYS A 219 -9.16 -14.77 16.11
CA LYS A 219 -9.39 -13.92 17.28
C LYS A 219 -8.10 -13.25 17.77
N GLU A 220 -7.01 -14.00 17.89
CA GLU A 220 -5.72 -13.44 18.30
C GLU A 220 -5.21 -12.38 17.32
N ARG A 221 -5.44 -12.55 16.01
CA ARG A 221 -5.06 -11.53 15.00
C ARG A 221 -5.83 -10.24 15.13
N GLU A 222 -7.01 -10.25 15.74
CA GLU A 222 -7.81 -9.05 16.02
C GLU A 222 -7.46 -8.42 17.36
N GLU A 223 -7.11 -9.22 18.36
CA GLU A 223 -6.95 -8.78 19.75
C GLU A 223 -5.50 -8.54 20.17
N LEU A 224 -4.52 -9.20 19.53
CA LEU A 224 -3.10 -8.98 19.81
C LEU A 224 -2.76 -7.51 19.57
N SER A 225 -2.22 -6.81 20.57
CA SER A 225 -1.81 -5.42 20.43
C SER A 225 -0.39 -5.32 19.88
N ALA A 226 -0.18 -4.38 18.96
CA ALA A 226 1.16 -3.98 18.55
C ALA A 226 1.85 -3.26 19.72
N ILE A 227 3.14 -3.52 19.93
CA ILE A 227 3.89 -2.98 21.06
C ILE A 227 4.59 -1.69 20.64
N SER A 228 4.41 -0.61 21.40
CA SER A 228 5.14 0.64 21.19
C SER A 228 6.63 0.46 21.47
N MET A 229 7.48 0.92 20.57
CA MET A 229 8.93 0.94 20.74
C MET A 229 9.44 2.19 21.45
N LEU A 230 8.57 3.14 21.81
CA LEU A 230 8.98 4.37 22.48
C LEU A 230 9.11 4.17 23.98
N SER A 231 10.04 4.88 24.58
CA SER A 231 10.10 5.04 26.02
C SER A 231 8.96 5.97 26.51
N PRO A 232 8.74 6.09 27.83
CA PRO A 232 7.70 6.95 28.38
C PRO A 232 7.79 8.43 27.99
N ASP A 233 8.98 8.91 27.59
CA ASP A 233 9.17 10.30 27.16
C ASP A 233 8.68 10.56 25.72
N GLY A 234 8.45 9.51 24.93
CA GLY A 234 8.05 9.61 23.52
C GLY A 234 9.12 10.17 22.57
N LEU A 235 10.32 10.46 23.07
CA LEU A 235 11.46 11.06 22.35
C LEU A 235 12.61 10.08 22.14
N SER A 236 12.61 8.95 22.84
CA SER A 236 13.59 7.87 22.71
C SER A 236 12.89 6.53 22.50
N VAL A 237 13.64 5.53 22.01
CA VAL A 237 13.16 4.14 22.02
C VAL A 237 13.31 3.54 23.42
N ASP A 238 12.41 2.64 23.82
CA ASP A 238 12.53 1.90 25.08
C ASP A 238 13.68 0.89 24.95
N PRO A 239 14.77 1.02 25.73
CA PRO A 239 15.92 0.11 25.64
C PRO A 239 15.61 -1.33 26.05
N LYS A 240 14.49 -1.58 26.74
CA LYS A 240 14.04 -2.96 27.07
C LYS A 240 13.37 -3.65 25.90
N LEU A 241 12.84 -2.86 24.95
CA LEU A 241 12.11 -3.36 23.79
C LEU A 241 12.95 -3.22 22.52
N TRP A 242 13.75 -2.17 22.37
CA TRP A 242 14.54 -1.95 21.16
C TRP A 242 15.80 -2.81 21.14
N SER A 243 16.02 -3.53 20.03
CA SER A 243 17.08 -4.53 19.90
C SER A 243 17.79 -4.46 18.54
N ALA A 244 18.91 -5.16 18.40
CA ALA A 244 19.69 -5.19 17.16
C ALA A 244 18.88 -5.77 15.99
N GLU A 245 18.03 -6.77 16.23
CA GLU A 245 17.18 -7.40 15.22
C GLU A 245 16.17 -6.41 14.65
N ARG A 246 15.70 -5.43 15.44
CA ARG A 246 14.82 -4.35 14.95
C ARG A 246 15.55 -3.36 14.04
N VAL A 247 16.86 -3.16 14.26
CA VAL A 247 17.70 -2.43 13.33
C VAL A 247 17.86 -3.22 12.03
N GLN A 248 18.16 -4.52 12.13
CA GLN A 248 18.39 -5.37 10.96
C GLN A 248 17.15 -5.53 10.08
N ILE A 249 15.96 -5.71 10.65
CA ILE A 249 14.74 -5.85 9.85
C ILE A 249 14.39 -4.57 9.05
N ILE A 250 14.63 -3.38 9.62
CA ILE A 250 14.45 -2.11 8.89
C ILE A 250 15.52 -1.97 7.81
N LYS A 251 16.77 -2.31 8.12
CA LYS A 251 17.87 -2.30 7.15
C LYS A 251 17.58 -3.24 5.98
N ARG A 252 17.08 -4.45 6.24
CA ARG A 252 16.63 -5.41 5.23
C ARG A 252 15.53 -4.82 4.35
N ALA A 253 14.48 -4.25 4.95
CA ALA A 253 13.40 -3.61 4.19
C ALA A 253 13.93 -2.50 3.28
N ALA A 254 14.82 -1.63 3.78
CA ALA A 254 15.41 -0.56 2.99
C ALA A 254 16.39 -1.03 1.90
N SER A 255 16.97 -2.22 2.04
CA SER A 255 17.94 -2.78 1.09
C SER A 255 17.33 -3.16 -0.26
N TYR A 256 16.01 -3.40 -0.33
CA TYR A 256 15.36 -3.77 -1.59
C TYR A 256 15.36 -2.61 -2.58
N PRO A 257 15.76 -2.82 -3.85
CA PRO A 257 15.73 -1.77 -4.87
C PRO A 257 14.31 -1.26 -5.15
N GLN A 258 13.30 -2.11 -4.97
CA GLN A 258 11.89 -1.73 -5.14
C GLN A 258 11.40 -0.78 -4.03
N VAL A 259 12.00 -0.82 -2.83
CA VAL A 259 11.58 0.02 -1.71
C VAL A 259 12.15 1.42 -1.88
N GLU A 260 11.27 2.43 -1.89
CA GLU A 260 11.65 3.84 -1.94
C GLU A 260 11.68 4.48 -0.56
N ARG A 261 10.78 4.04 0.33
CA ARG A 261 10.69 4.58 1.69
C ARG A 261 10.34 3.51 2.71
N VAL A 262 10.94 3.66 3.89
CA VAL A 262 10.54 2.99 5.13
C VAL A 262 10.19 4.08 6.13
N LEU A 263 8.91 4.23 6.48
CA LEU A 263 8.46 5.28 7.40
C LEU A 263 8.45 4.76 8.84
N VAL A 264 9.06 5.53 9.73
CA VAL A 264 9.21 5.20 11.15
C VAL A 264 9.02 6.44 12.01
N HIS A 265 8.77 6.25 13.31
CA HIS A 265 8.79 7.36 14.26
C HIS A 265 10.17 8.07 14.30
N PRO A 266 10.27 9.40 14.54
CA PRO A 266 11.55 10.09 14.63
C PRO A 266 12.51 9.51 15.69
N ALA A 267 12.00 9.08 16.85
CA ALA A 267 12.82 8.42 17.88
C ALA A 267 13.45 7.11 17.38
N ILE A 268 12.72 6.34 16.56
CA ILE A 268 13.24 5.13 15.93
C ILE A 268 14.30 5.49 14.89
N LYS A 269 14.04 6.50 14.04
CA LYS A 269 15.04 7.02 13.09
C LYS A 269 16.34 7.43 13.81
N GLN A 270 16.24 8.11 14.94
CA GLN A 270 17.39 8.46 15.77
C GLN A 270 18.16 7.23 16.27
N ALA A 271 17.45 6.21 16.77
CA ALA A 271 18.08 4.97 17.21
C ALA A 271 18.81 4.24 16.06
N LEU A 272 18.22 4.23 14.86
CA LEU A 272 18.85 3.68 13.66
C LEU A 272 20.09 4.46 13.24
N CYS A 273 20.03 5.80 13.27
CA CYS A 273 21.17 6.67 12.98
C CYS A 273 22.36 6.39 13.90
N THR A 274 22.11 6.15 15.19
CA THR A 274 23.14 5.77 16.17
C THR A 274 23.70 4.38 15.90
N ALA A 275 22.87 3.42 15.48
CA ALA A 275 23.26 2.02 15.30
C ALA A 275 23.89 1.68 13.94
N ALA A 276 23.73 2.51 12.91
CA ALA A 276 24.07 2.15 11.53
C ALA A 276 25.56 1.92 11.24
N GLY A 277 26.47 2.42 12.08
CA GLY A 277 27.91 2.31 11.84
C GLY A 277 28.33 3.02 10.54
N ALA A 278 29.25 2.40 9.79
CA ALA A 278 29.79 2.95 8.54
C ALA A 278 28.88 2.74 7.31
N ASP A 279 28.13 1.64 7.26
CA ASP A 279 27.17 1.38 6.16
C ASP A 279 25.84 2.07 6.45
N ARG A 280 25.69 3.27 5.88
CA ARG A 280 24.59 4.20 6.16
C ARG A 280 23.67 4.45 4.97
N GLN A 281 23.99 3.96 3.77
CA GLN A 281 23.25 4.32 2.54
C GLN A 281 21.75 3.98 2.63
N TRP A 282 21.43 2.85 3.28
CA TRP A 282 20.05 2.40 3.50
C TRP A 282 19.20 3.39 4.32
N LEU A 283 19.83 4.23 5.16
CA LEU A 283 19.13 5.22 5.98
C LEU A 283 18.46 6.30 5.11
N SER A 284 18.95 6.59 3.90
CA SER A 284 18.33 7.57 2.99
C SER A 284 16.86 7.26 2.70
N LYS A 285 16.49 5.98 2.65
CA LYS A 285 15.11 5.51 2.47
C LYS A 285 14.30 5.53 3.77
N VAL A 286 14.93 5.58 4.93
CA VAL A 286 14.21 5.57 6.22
C VAL A 286 13.79 6.99 6.58
N ARG A 287 12.49 7.26 6.58
CA ARG A 287 11.92 8.60 6.71
C ARG A 287 11.12 8.77 8.00
N PRO A 288 11.44 9.75 8.86
CA PRO A 288 10.66 10.07 10.05
C PRO A 288 9.24 10.56 9.70
N ILE A 289 8.25 10.08 10.47
CA ILE A 289 6.86 10.54 10.44
C ILE A 289 6.19 10.31 11.80
N TYR A 290 5.17 11.09 12.15
CA TYR A 290 4.33 10.83 13.34
C TYR A 290 3.72 9.41 13.33
N GLY A 291 3.44 8.87 14.52
CA GLY A 291 2.98 7.48 14.64
C GLY A 291 4.12 6.50 14.40
N HIS A 292 3.86 5.38 13.72
CA HIS A 292 4.89 4.44 13.24
C HIS A 292 5.92 4.02 14.32
N TYR A 293 5.42 3.86 15.54
CA TYR A 293 6.22 3.46 16.68
C TYR A 293 5.95 2.02 17.15
N TYR A 294 4.89 1.39 16.65
CA TYR A 294 4.59 -0.04 16.87
C TYR A 294 4.63 -0.86 15.57
N HIS A 295 4.72 -0.18 14.44
CA HIS A 295 4.95 -0.73 13.11
C HIS A 295 5.85 0.23 12.32
N PHE A 296 6.48 -0.28 11.27
CA PHE A 296 7.06 0.55 10.22
C PHE A 296 6.29 0.35 8.92
N HIS A 297 6.26 1.38 8.10
CA HIS A 297 5.54 1.40 6.83
C HIS A 297 6.54 1.24 5.71
N ILE A 298 6.43 0.20 4.89
CA ILE A 298 7.20 0.07 3.64
C ILE A 298 6.41 0.63 2.47
N ARG A 299 7.10 1.33 1.58
CA ARG A 299 6.55 1.83 0.32
C ARG A 299 7.46 1.45 -0.83
N ILE A 300 6.88 0.81 -1.85
CA ILE A 300 7.60 0.49 -3.08
C ILE A 300 7.36 1.54 -4.17
N ALA A 301 8.29 1.60 -5.13
CA ALA A 301 8.18 2.44 -6.32
C ALA A 301 6.97 2.04 -7.17
N CYS A 302 6.53 2.96 -8.02
CA CYS A 302 5.65 2.59 -9.12
C CYS A 302 6.30 1.48 -9.95
N PRO A 303 5.58 0.36 -10.24
CA PRO A 303 6.10 -0.69 -11.10
C PRO A 303 6.56 -0.13 -12.46
N PRO A 304 7.69 -0.59 -13.02
CA PRO A 304 8.18 -0.14 -14.32
C PRO A 304 7.10 -0.25 -15.40
N GLY A 305 6.87 0.83 -16.15
CA GLY A 305 5.86 0.85 -17.21
C GLY A 305 4.40 0.96 -16.72
N SER A 306 4.14 1.10 -15.42
CA SER A 306 2.78 1.25 -14.88
C SER A 306 2.17 2.60 -15.24
N ALA A 307 1.46 2.65 -16.37
CA ALA A 307 0.71 3.83 -16.79
C ALA A 307 -0.31 4.26 -15.73
N GLY A 308 -0.31 5.56 -15.40
CA GLY A 308 -1.22 6.14 -14.41
C GLY A 308 -0.73 6.03 -12.96
N CYS A 309 0.36 5.31 -12.66
CA CYS A 309 0.99 5.37 -11.34
C CYS A 309 1.83 6.65 -11.22
N VAL A 310 1.58 7.44 -10.17
CA VAL A 310 2.26 8.72 -9.94
C VAL A 310 3.30 8.54 -8.84
N PRO A 311 4.60 8.61 -9.17
CA PRO A 311 5.66 8.46 -8.18
C PRO A 311 5.71 9.69 -7.26
N GLN A 312 6.39 9.53 -6.14
CA GLN A 312 6.75 10.61 -5.22
C GLN A 312 8.18 11.08 -5.50
N LYS A 313 8.56 12.27 -5.01
CA LYS A 313 9.94 12.73 -5.08
C LYS A 313 10.85 11.70 -4.41
N ALA A 314 11.97 11.32 -5.03
CA ALA A 314 12.97 10.49 -4.36
C ALA A 314 13.49 11.18 -3.08
N PRO A 315 13.83 10.42 -2.02
CA PRO A 315 14.65 10.96 -0.94
C PRO A 315 15.95 11.53 -1.51
N ASP A 316 16.49 12.55 -0.87
CA ASP A 316 17.82 13.03 -1.20
C ASP A 316 18.84 11.93 -0.79
N ASN A 317 20.03 11.90 -1.42
CA ASN A 317 21.05 10.86 -1.16
C ASN A 317 21.75 10.98 0.22
N ASP A 318 21.19 11.77 1.13
CA ASP A 318 21.64 11.95 2.50
C ASP A 318 21.03 10.87 3.42
N ASP A 319 21.70 10.57 4.54
CA ASP A 319 21.21 9.56 5.48
C ASP A 319 20.01 10.03 6.31
N GLY A 320 19.68 11.34 6.27
CA GLY A 320 18.55 11.95 6.96
C GLY A 320 18.71 12.01 8.48
N CYS A 321 19.93 11.89 9.01
CA CYS A 321 20.22 11.89 10.44
C CYS A 321 20.59 13.28 10.99
N GLY A 322 20.80 14.27 10.11
CA GLY A 322 21.16 15.64 10.48
C GLY A 322 19.96 16.56 10.71
N LYS A 323 19.95 17.69 9.97
CA LYS A 323 18.99 18.79 10.18
C LYS A 323 17.53 18.33 10.15
N GLU A 324 17.18 17.48 9.20
CA GLU A 324 15.80 17.02 9.04
C GLU A 324 15.28 16.30 10.28
N LEU A 325 16.08 15.39 10.86
CA LEU A 325 15.71 14.68 12.08
C LEU A 325 15.64 15.65 13.27
N ALA A 326 16.55 16.61 13.37
CA ALA A 326 16.50 17.63 14.41
C ALA A 326 15.21 18.47 14.33
N ASP A 327 14.77 18.84 13.12
CA ASP A 327 13.51 19.58 12.90
C ASP A 327 12.30 18.75 13.37
N TRP A 328 12.31 17.43 13.16
CA TRP A 328 11.28 16.53 13.71
C TRP A 328 11.22 16.56 15.24
N PHE A 329 12.37 16.61 15.92
CA PHE A 329 12.40 16.71 17.39
C PHE A 329 11.89 18.05 17.90
N VAL A 330 12.07 19.15 17.15
CA VAL A 330 11.42 20.44 17.47
C VAL A 330 9.91 20.30 17.42
N LEU A 331 9.38 19.61 16.40
CA LEU A 331 7.95 19.37 16.26
C LEU A 331 7.39 18.45 17.37
N LEU A 332 8.12 17.40 17.75
CA LEU A 332 7.69 16.46 18.80
C LEU A 332 7.67 17.09 20.20
N LYS A 333 8.58 18.03 20.48
CA LYS A 333 8.64 18.76 21.76
C LYS A 333 7.62 19.89 21.88
N LYS A 334 6.95 20.24 20.78
CA LYS A 334 5.94 21.30 20.80
C LYS A 334 4.75 20.83 21.62
N PRO A 335 4.36 21.54 22.69
CA PRO A 335 3.20 21.15 23.49
C PRO A 335 1.93 21.16 22.61
N PRO A 336 0.95 20.28 22.89
CA PRO A 336 -0.33 20.30 22.20
C PRO A 336 -0.94 21.69 22.25
N ALA A 337 -1.49 22.15 21.13
CA ALA A 337 -2.26 23.39 21.14
C ALA A 337 -3.48 23.22 22.06
N PRO A 338 -3.88 24.25 22.82
CA PRO A 338 -5.12 24.19 23.59
C PRO A 338 -6.30 23.89 22.65
N PRO A 339 -7.30 23.13 23.10
CA PRO A 339 -8.45 22.82 22.28
C PRO A 339 -9.12 24.12 21.82
N PRO A 340 -9.53 24.21 20.53
CA PRO A 340 -10.17 25.41 20.03
C PRO A 340 -11.50 25.63 20.76
N ALA A 341 -11.85 26.90 21.00
CA ALA A 341 -13.09 27.28 21.68
C ALA A 341 -14.36 26.78 20.95
N VAL A 342 -14.25 26.56 19.64
CA VAL A 342 -15.29 25.92 18.82
C VAL A 342 -14.65 24.71 18.13
N PRO A 343 -15.30 23.53 18.13
CA PRO A 343 -14.81 22.38 17.39
C PRO A 343 -14.59 22.75 15.92
N ALA A 344 -13.37 22.54 15.43
CA ALA A 344 -13.07 22.77 14.02
C ALA A 344 -13.96 21.88 13.15
N LYS A 345 -14.45 22.42 12.03
CA LYS A 345 -15.16 21.62 11.03
C LYS A 345 -14.24 20.47 10.58
N PRO A 346 -14.74 19.23 10.48
CA PRO A 346 -13.93 18.13 9.96
C PRO A 346 -13.35 18.48 8.59
N PRO A 347 -12.11 18.06 8.30
CA PRO A 347 -11.53 18.29 6.98
C PRO A 347 -12.42 17.68 5.90
N PRO A 348 -12.53 18.31 4.72
CA PRO A 348 -13.24 17.75 3.58
C PRO A 348 -12.73 16.34 3.27
N GLN A 349 -13.67 15.44 2.98
CA GLN A 349 -13.32 14.06 2.62
C GLN A 349 -13.17 13.95 1.10
N ILE A 350 -12.19 13.16 0.66
CA ILE A 350 -11.92 12.93 -0.76
C ILE A 350 -13.19 12.35 -1.41
N THR A 351 -13.66 13.03 -2.46
CA THR A 351 -14.74 12.58 -3.32
C THR A 351 -14.22 11.71 -4.45
N LEU A 352 -15.09 10.95 -5.12
CA LEU A 352 -14.68 10.10 -6.25
C LEU A 352 -14.13 10.94 -7.42
N ASP A 353 -14.66 12.16 -7.62
CA ASP A 353 -14.25 13.04 -8.72
C ASP A 353 -12.88 13.71 -8.48
N GLU A 354 -12.36 13.64 -7.25
CA GLU A 354 -11.00 14.07 -6.90
C GLU A 354 -9.94 12.97 -7.07
N LEU A 355 -10.36 11.76 -7.46
CA LEU A 355 -9.48 10.64 -7.78
C LEU A 355 -9.25 10.55 -9.30
N PRO A 356 -8.20 9.83 -9.76
CA PRO A 356 -8.01 9.55 -11.18
C PRO A 356 -9.29 8.95 -11.82
N PRO A 357 -9.68 9.36 -13.04
CA PRO A 357 -10.92 8.92 -13.67
C PRO A 357 -11.08 7.39 -13.75
N GLU A 358 -9.98 6.66 -13.92
CA GLU A 358 -9.95 5.20 -13.98
C GLU A 358 -10.44 4.55 -12.68
N CYS A 359 -10.37 5.25 -11.55
CA CYS A 359 -10.84 4.76 -10.27
C CYS A 359 -12.35 4.54 -10.22
N ARG A 360 -13.12 5.24 -11.06
CA ARG A 360 -14.55 4.95 -11.26
C ARG A 360 -14.74 3.59 -11.94
N THR A 361 -13.96 3.29 -12.98
CA THR A 361 -13.98 1.98 -13.64
C THR A 361 -13.55 0.86 -12.69
N VAL A 362 -12.51 1.10 -11.89
CA VAL A 362 -12.05 0.14 -10.87
C VAL A 362 -13.16 -0.16 -9.87
N LEU A 363 -13.94 0.84 -9.43
CA LEU A 363 -15.07 0.60 -8.53
C LEU A 363 -16.23 -0.18 -9.16
N GLU A 364 -16.52 0.04 -10.45
CA GLU A 364 -17.75 -0.47 -11.06
C GLU A 364 -17.61 -1.85 -11.71
N VAL A 365 -16.40 -2.22 -12.15
CA VAL A 365 -16.18 -3.48 -12.88
C VAL A 365 -16.52 -4.71 -12.04
N GLY A 366 -17.17 -5.69 -12.66
CA GLY A 366 -17.54 -6.96 -12.00
C GLY A 366 -18.64 -6.84 -10.95
N ILE A 367 -19.24 -5.65 -10.75
CA ILE A 367 -20.45 -5.49 -9.96
C ILE A 367 -21.65 -5.62 -10.91
N PRO A 368 -22.59 -6.56 -10.66
CA PRO A 368 -23.84 -6.59 -11.42
C PRO A 368 -24.53 -5.24 -11.25
N ARG A 369 -24.59 -4.43 -12.31
CA ARG A 369 -25.41 -3.23 -12.29
C ARG A 369 -26.86 -3.68 -12.18
N PRO A 370 -27.68 -3.11 -11.29
CA PRO A 370 -29.12 -3.26 -11.38
C PRO A 370 -29.51 -2.85 -12.80
N VAL A 371 -30.13 -3.76 -13.55
CA VAL A 371 -30.71 -3.43 -14.84
C VAL A 371 -31.80 -2.42 -14.53
N GLU A 372 -31.57 -1.16 -14.91
CA GLU A 372 -32.60 -0.14 -14.84
C GLU A 372 -33.79 -0.68 -15.64
N PRO A 373 -35.02 -0.72 -15.07
CA PRO A 373 -36.17 -1.17 -15.82
C PRO A 373 -36.24 -0.28 -17.06
N GLN A 374 -36.04 -0.87 -18.24
CA GLN A 374 -36.26 -0.11 -19.46
C GLN A 374 -37.69 0.41 -19.38
N ALA A 375 -37.83 1.75 -19.32
CA ALA A 375 -39.12 2.39 -19.43
C ALA A 375 -39.79 1.78 -20.65
N GLY A 376 -40.85 1.00 -20.40
CA GLY A 376 -41.48 0.20 -21.43
C GLY A 376 -41.77 1.08 -22.63
N ARG A 377 -41.24 0.71 -23.79
CA ARG A 377 -41.81 1.20 -25.05
C ARG A 377 -43.29 0.86 -24.96
N GLY A 378 -44.12 1.90 -24.89
CA GLY A 378 -45.55 1.77 -24.74
C GLY A 378 -46.07 0.77 -25.77
N LEU A 379 -46.66 -0.32 -25.28
CA LEU A 379 -47.49 -1.16 -26.10
C LEU A 379 -48.65 -0.30 -26.56
N ASN A 380 -48.62 0.04 -27.84
CA ASN A 380 -49.70 0.73 -28.54
C ASN A 380 -50.94 -0.20 -28.47
N PRO A 381 -52.07 0.21 -27.85
CA PRO A 381 -53.26 -0.61 -27.78
C PRO A 381 -54.03 -0.53 -29.10
N SER A 382 -53.44 -1.09 -30.16
CA SER A 382 -54.11 -1.29 -31.46
C SER A 382 -53.40 -2.39 -32.23
N SER A 383 -53.47 -3.60 -31.69
CA SER A 383 -53.30 -4.87 -32.44
C SER A 383 -53.76 -6.03 -31.55
N ALA A 384 -55.00 -5.97 -31.07
CA ALA A 384 -55.69 -7.17 -30.59
C ALA A 384 -56.51 -7.72 -31.77
N ALA A 385 -55.86 -8.51 -32.62
CA ALA A 385 -56.51 -9.30 -33.65
C ALA A 385 -56.07 -10.76 -33.52
N LEU A 386 -57.03 -11.58 -33.08
CA LEU A 386 -57.28 -12.96 -33.50
C LEU A 386 -56.09 -13.94 -33.51
N VAL A 387 -55.96 -14.74 -32.45
CA VAL A 387 -55.48 -16.13 -32.59
C VAL A 387 -56.32 -17.05 -31.70
N GLY A 388 -56.96 -18.01 -32.35
CA GLY A 388 -57.89 -18.97 -31.77
C GLY A 388 -57.24 -19.95 -30.78
N ALA A 389 -58.08 -20.38 -29.84
CA ALA A 389 -57.75 -21.38 -28.83
C ALA A 389 -57.56 -22.77 -29.46
N ALA A 390 -56.40 -23.38 -29.22
CA ALA A 390 -56.19 -24.82 -29.35
C ALA A 390 -55.79 -25.39 -27.99
N ALA A 391 -56.57 -26.36 -27.51
CA ALA A 391 -56.44 -26.99 -26.20
C ALA A 391 -55.17 -27.88 -26.08
N PRO A 392 -54.51 -27.93 -24.91
CA PRO A 392 -53.42 -28.87 -24.68
C PRO A 392 -53.94 -30.26 -24.26
N LYS A 393 -53.47 -31.30 -24.96
CA LYS A 393 -53.63 -32.70 -24.55
C LYS A 393 -52.84 -32.96 -23.26
N LYS A 394 -53.51 -33.61 -22.30
CA LYS A 394 -52.95 -34.11 -21.03
C LYS A 394 -51.80 -35.08 -21.29
N LEU A 395 -50.59 -34.75 -20.82
CA LEU A 395 -49.50 -35.73 -20.68
C LEU A 395 -49.59 -36.37 -19.29
N LYS A 396 -49.65 -37.70 -19.29
CA LYS A 396 -49.79 -38.54 -18.09
C LYS A 396 -48.55 -38.44 -17.19
N THR A 397 -48.82 -38.30 -15.91
CA THR A 397 -47.89 -38.46 -14.79
C THR A 397 -47.35 -39.88 -14.70
N LYS A 398 -46.08 -40.03 -14.33
CA LYS A 398 -45.47 -41.29 -13.87
C LYS A 398 -45.06 -41.10 -12.40
N PRO A 399 -45.49 -41.96 -11.46
CA PRO A 399 -45.17 -41.78 -10.06
C PRO A 399 -43.82 -42.37 -9.65
N SER A 400 -43.34 -41.80 -8.56
CA SER A 400 -42.19 -42.06 -7.69
C SER A 400 -41.84 -43.53 -7.40
N GLY A 401 -40.55 -43.78 -7.16
CA GLY A 401 -39.99 -44.87 -6.37
C GLY A 401 -38.57 -44.48 -5.97
N GLN A 402 -38.38 -43.85 -4.80
CA GLN A 402 -37.99 -44.45 -3.52
C GLN A 402 -36.59 -45.08 -3.47
N ALA A 403 -35.87 -44.62 -2.45
CA ALA A 403 -34.52 -44.98 -2.04
C ALA A 403 -34.38 -46.41 -1.50
N THR A 404 -33.15 -46.92 -1.49
CA THR A 404 -32.62 -47.74 -0.39
C THR A 404 -31.09 -47.76 -0.44
N ALA A 405 -30.50 -47.77 0.75
CA ALA A 405 -29.07 -47.78 1.03
C ALA A 405 -28.53 -49.21 1.21
N THR A 406 -27.21 -49.31 1.45
CA THR A 406 -26.37 -50.48 1.79
C THR A 406 -26.12 -51.47 0.65
N LYS A 407 -24.87 -51.86 0.33
CA LYS A 407 -23.72 -52.19 1.17
C LYS A 407 -22.41 -51.96 0.40
#